data_AF-A0A7C5HKM1-F1
#
_entry.id   AF-A0A7C5HKM1-F1
#
_cell.length_a   1.000
_cell.length_b   1.000
_cell.length_c   1.000
_cell.angle_alpha   90.00
_cell.angle_beta   90.00
_cell.angle_gamma   90.00
#
_symmetry.space_group_name_H-M   'P 1'
#
loop_
_entity.id
_entity.type
_entity.pdbx_description
1 polymer ?
#
loop_
_entity_poly.entity_id
_entity_poly.type
_entity_poly.pdbx_seq_one_letter_code
_entity_poly.pdbx_strand_id
1 'polypeptide(L)'
;FEDFNSFLAESEEDPELKDLANEIQSEIQLAVQSVTLPTRKNCGSCHFYGGGGDGVKHGDLDSSMTKPNKALDVHMGVDGQNFDCVRCHTTSQHNISGRMYTTPAYTHRKSLIEDDLTSKITCESCHSSTPHQSGSKANDHTDKVACQSCHIPTFARVNPTKMSWDWSTSGKTKDGKPYKTKGAYGKEDYLSIKGNMKWEKNLKPEYFWFNGSIQSLTARDPIDPSGVVALSHPLGDRDDENSRIYPFKVHRGVQPYDKVHKTLLTPLLSGPNGYWSTLDWQVALSNGAKSLDLPFSGEFDFVKTTYVYPTTHMVAPKDNVVACSECHIRDEGRMANLAGFYMPGRDSAGLIDTLGWLVILGSLVGVSLHGIGRIFTNRNNKNLR
;
A
#
# COMPACT_ATOMS: atom_id res chain seq x y z
N PHE A 1 37.64 3.88 11.56
CA PHE A 1 38.92 4.36 10.98
C PHE A 1 40.10 3.47 11.37
N GLU A 2 40.01 2.63 12.41
CA GLU A 2 41.07 1.68 12.77
C GLU A 2 41.45 0.76 11.59
N ASP A 3 40.46 0.20 10.88
CA ASP A 3 40.71 -0.63 9.69
C ASP A 3 41.43 0.13 8.57
N PHE A 4 41.08 1.40 8.34
CA PHE A 4 41.72 2.22 7.31
C PHE A 4 43.15 2.61 7.71
N ASN A 5 43.41 2.85 8.99
CA ASN A 5 44.76 3.12 9.50
C ASN A 5 45.64 1.87 9.42
N SER A 6 45.08 0.67 9.67
CA SER A 6 45.77 -0.61 9.46
C SER A 6 46.10 -0.81 7.99
N PHE A 7 45.12 -0.59 7.11
CA PHE A 7 45.32 -0.66 5.66
C PHE A 7 46.37 0.33 5.16
N LEU A 8 46.35 1.56 5.67
CA LEU A 8 47.37 2.58 5.36
C LEU A 8 48.77 2.12 5.78
N ALA A 9 48.93 1.55 6.98
CA ALA A 9 50.21 1.05 7.46
C ALA A 9 50.72 -0.13 6.61
N GLU A 10 49.84 -1.06 6.23
CA GLU A 10 50.16 -2.16 5.32
C GLU A 10 50.51 -1.67 3.90
N SER A 11 49.94 -0.54 3.49
CA SER A 11 50.19 0.07 2.19
C SER A 11 51.52 0.84 2.08
N GLU A 12 52.24 1.08 3.18
CA GLU A 12 53.47 1.89 3.13
C GLU A 12 54.59 1.26 2.29
N GLU A 13 54.62 -0.08 2.23
CA GLU A 13 55.64 -0.86 1.52
C GLU A 13 55.22 -1.30 0.11
N ASP A 14 53.96 -1.11 -0.27
CA ASP A 14 53.40 -1.50 -1.57
C ASP A 14 52.80 -0.28 -2.30
N PRO A 15 53.42 0.20 -3.40
CA PRO A 15 52.95 1.34 -4.16
C PRO A 15 51.50 1.22 -4.68
N GLU A 16 51.04 0.02 -5.06
CA GLU A 16 49.67 -0.18 -5.56
C GLU A 16 48.65 -0.06 -4.42
N LEU A 17 48.97 -0.63 -3.25
CA LEU A 17 48.13 -0.47 -2.06
C LEU A 17 48.11 0.98 -1.58
N LYS A 18 49.23 1.70 -1.70
CA LYS A 18 49.34 3.11 -1.31
C LYS A 18 48.48 4.00 -2.18
N ASP A 19 48.47 3.76 -3.49
CA ASP A 19 47.61 4.47 -4.43
C ASP A 19 46.13 4.20 -4.13
N LEU A 20 45.76 2.95 -3.85
CA LEU A 20 44.39 2.59 -3.44
C LEU A 20 44.00 3.25 -2.11
N ALA A 21 44.91 3.31 -1.14
CA ALA A 21 44.66 3.97 0.14
C ALA A 21 44.44 5.49 -0.03
N ASN A 22 45.22 6.13 -0.90
CA ASN A 22 45.05 7.54 -1.26
C ASN A 22 43.72 7.79 -1.98
N GLU A 23 43.31 6.89 -2.88
CA GLU A 23 42.01 6.96 -3.56
C GLU A 23 40.86 6.85 -2.55
N ILE A 24 40.88 5.85 -1.67
CA ILE A 24 39.88 5.69 -0.60
C ILE A 24 39.84 6.94 0.29
N GLN A 25 41.00 7.48 0.68
CA GLN A 25 41.06 8.71 1.49
C GLN A 25 40.41 9.89 0.76
N SER A 26 40.70 10.04 -0.54
CA SER A 26 40.12 11.09 -1.38
C SER A 26 38.60 10.92 -1.50
N GLU A 27 38.10 9.71 -1.75
CA GLU A 27 36.67 9.42 -1.82
C GLU A 27 35.96 9.73 -0.49
N ILE A 28 36.56 9.34 0.65
CA ILE A 28 36.02 9.67 1.98
C ILE A 28 35.98 11.19 2.18
N GLN A 29 37.04 11.91 1.82
CA GLN A 29 37.07 13.37 1.92
C GLN A 29 35.97 14.02 1.06
N LEU A 30 35.79 13.56 -0.18
CA LEU A 30 34.73 14.01 -1.07
C LEU A 30 33.34 13.68 -0.51
N ALA A 31 33.15 12.50 0.07
CA ALA A 31 31.89 12.10 0.70
C ALA A 31 31.55 12.98 1.91
N VAL A 32 32.53 13.27 2.77
CA VAL A 32 32.34 14.15 3.94
C VAL A 32 32.06 15.59 3.52
N GLN A 33 32.71 16.09 2.48
CA GLN A 33 32.50 17.44 1.95
C GLN A 33 31.18 17.60 1.18
N SER A 34 30.55 16.50 0.76
CA SER A 34 29.29 16.50 -0.01
C SER A 34 28.05 16.23 0.85
N VAL A 35 28.18 16.19 2.17
CA VAL A 35 27.05 16.02 3.10
C VAL A 35 26.08 17.21 2.96
N THR A 36 24.82 16.90 2.67
CA THR A 36 23.73 17.85 2.47
C THR A 36 22.41 17.31 3.03
N LEU A 37 21.33 18.08 2.93
CA LEU A 37 20.01 17.61 3.29
C LEU A 37 19.60 16.39 2.44
N PRO A 38 18.96 15.37 3.04
CA PRO A 38 18.52 14.20 2.30
C PRO A 38 17.56 14.56 1.17
N THR A 39 17.84 14.01 -0.01
CA THR A 39 16.92 14.06 -1.16
C THR A 39 16.12 12.77 -1.26
N ARG A 40 15.12 12.74 -2.15
CA ARG A 40 14.40 11.49 -2.50
C ARG A 40 15.33 10.32 -2.86
N LYS A 41 16.49 10.58 -3.48
CA LYS A 41 17.48 9.54 -3.81
C LYS A 41 18.04 8.86 -2.56
N ASN A 42 18.32 9.64 -1.51
CA ASN A 42 18.86 9.13 -0.24
C ASN A 42 17.86 8.19 0.43
N CYS A 43 16.61 8.64 0.62
CA CYS A 43 15.53 7.82 1.20
C CYS A 43 15.21 6.61 0.30
N GLY A 44 15.17 6.84 -1.01
CA GLY A 44 14.85 5.85 -2.03
C GLY A 44 15.82 4.68 -2.12
N SER A 45 17.07 4.85 -1.70
CA SER A 45 18.06 3.77 -1.65
C SER A 45 17.56 2.53 -0.90
N CYS A 46 16.73 2.73 0.13
CA CYS A 46 16.08 1.67 0.89
C CYS A 46 14.57 1.62 0.70
N HIS A 47 13.89 2.74 0.44
CA HIS A 47 12.43 2.77 0.38
C HIS A 47 11.86 2.36 -0.99
N PHE A 48 12.61 2.55 -2.08
CA PHE A 48 12.18 2.16 -3.45
C PHE A 48 12.49 0.69 -3.73
N TYR A 49 13.47 0.13 -3.02
CA TYR A 49 13.97 -1.23 -3.19
C TYR A 49 13.66 -2.07 -1.96
N GLY A 50 13.24 -3.32 -2.15
CA GLY A 50 12.99 -4.23 -1.03
C GLY A 50 12.75 -5.64 -1.54
N GLY A 51 12.89 -6.67 -0.69
CA GLY A 51 12.63 -8.05 -1.11
C GLY A 51 13.44 -8.50 -2.34
N GLY A 52 14.62 -7.90 -2.55
CA GLY A 52 15.53 -8.19 -3.65
C GLY A 52 15.31 -7.42 -4.96
N GLY A 53 14.57 -6.30 -4.96
CA GLY A 53 14.49 -5.44 -6.15
C GLY A 53 13.61 -4.20 -6.03
N ASP A 54 13.56 -3.43 -7.10
CA ASP A 54 12.73 -2.23 -7.26
C ASP A 54 11.24 -2.58 -7.32
N GLY A 55 10.42 -1.81 -6.59
CA GLY A 55 8.96 -1.92 -6.62
C GLY A 55 8.38 -3.21 -6.02
N VAL A 56 9.15 -4.01 -5.27
CA VAL A 56 8.64 -5.28 -4.71
C VAL A 56 7.62 -5.08 -3.58
N LYS A 57 7.85 -4.12 -2.67
CA LYS A 57 7.08 -3.97 -1.42
C LYS A 57 5.86 -3.05 -1.54
N HIS A 58 6.00 -1.73 -1.42
CA HIS A 58 4.86 -0.81 -1.29
C HIS A 58 4.09 -0.57 -2.60
N GLY A 59 4.78 -0.57 -3.75
CA GLY A 59 4.16 -0.39 -5.07
C GLY A 59 3.77 1.04 -5.43
N ASP A 60 3.66 1.95 -4.47
CA ASP A 60 3.55 3.41 -4.65
C ASP A 60 4.88 4.16 -4.40
N LEU A 61 5.93 3.42 -4.06
CA LEU A 61 7.31 3.89 -3.94
C LEU A 61 8.24 2.95 -4.71
N ASP A 62 8.83 3.46 -5.77
CA ASP A 62 9.77 2.78 -6.66
C ASP A 62 10.78 3.79 -7.24
N SER A 63 11.78 3.31 -7.98
CA SER A 63 12.89 4.16 -8.47
C SER A 63 12.45 5.39 -9.29
N SER A 64 11.27 5.35 -9.92
CA SER A 64 10.69 6.49 -10.66
C SER A 64 10.40 7.70 -9.77
N MET A 65 10.24 7.48 -8.46
CA MET A 65 10.02 8.53 -7.45
C MET A 65 11.30 9.32 -7.13
N THR A 66 12.45 8.98 -7.71
CA THR A 66 13.67 9.80 -7.59
C THR A 66 13.47 11.18 -8.26
N LYS A 67 12.90 11.18 -9.47
CA LYS A 67 12.61 12.39 -10.26
C LYS A 67 11.25 12.22 -10.96
N PRO A 68 10.15 12.13 -10.20
CA PRO A 68 8.83 11.92 -10.77
C PRO A 68 8.36 13.20 -11.48
N ASN A 69 7.40 13.07 -12.38
CA ASN A 69 6.63 14.22 -12.85
C ASN A 69 5.35 14.39 -12.01
N LYS A 70 4.66 15.51 -12.18
CA LYS A 70 3.44 15.88 -11.47
C LYS A 70 2.30 14.89 -11.74
N ALA A 71 2.29 14.28 -12.92
CA ALA A 71 1.31 13.25 -13.25
C ALA A 71 1.48 12.02 -12.36
N LEU A 72 2.72 11.63 -12.04
CA LEU A 72 3.02 10.53 -11.12
C LEU A 72 2.84 10.89 -9.65
N ASP A 73 3.27 12.07 -9.22
CA ASP A 73 2.99 12.55 -7.86
C ASP A 73 2.97 14.07 -7.84
N VAL A 74 1.84 14.66 -7.44
CA VAL A 74 1.67 16.12 -7.46
C VAL A 74 2.55 16.86 -6.44
N HIS A 75 2.97 16.18 -5.37
CA HIS A 75 3.81 16.76 -4.32
C HIS A 75 5.30 16.62 -4.68
N MET A 76 5.70 15.45 -5.16
CA MET A 76 7.11 15.16 -5.45
C MET A 76 7.55 15.48 -6.88
N GLY A 77 6.60 15.76 -7.79
CA GLY A 77 6.86 16.05 -9.20
C GLY A 77 7.86 17.20 -9.40
N VAL A 78 8.91 16.97 -10.18
CA VAL A 78 9.99 17.95 -10.45
C VAL A 78 9.51 19.16 -11.27
N ASP A 79 8.41 18.98 -12.00
CA ASP A 79 7.64 19.97 -12.76
C ASP A 79 6.47 20.56 -11.93
N GLY A 80 6.48 20.35 -10.62
CA GLY A 80 5.47 20.81 -9.68
C GLY A 80 6.08 21.34 -8.38
N GLN A 81 5.61 20.81 -7.24
CA GLN A 81 6.08 21.25 -5.92
C GLN A 81 7.48 20.70 -5.57
N ASN A 82 7.92 19.63 -6.25
CA ASN A 82 9.24 19.02 -6.11
C ASN A 82 9.66 18.72 -4.66
N PHE A 83 8.73 18.28 -3.82
CA PHE A 83 9.01 17.98 -2.41
C PHE A 83 10.00 16.82 -2.26
N ASP A 84 11.01 17.00 -1.42
CA ASP A 84 11.76 15.89 -0.83
C ASP A 84 10.95 15.22 0.29
N CYS A 85 11.29 13.97 0.63
CA CYS A 85 10.56 13.17 1.63
C CYS A 85 10.42 13.90 2.96
N VAL A 86 11.49 14.58 3.40
CA VAL A 86 11.58 15.31 4.67
C VAL A 86 10.62 16.50 4.77
N ARG A 87 10.03 16.95 3.65
CA ARG A 87 9.03 18.01 3.65
C ARG A 87 7.74 17.60 4.35
N CYS A 88 7.28 16.37 4.12
CA CYS A 88 6.12 15.78 4.79
C CYS A 88 6.55 14.97 6.01
N HIS A 89 7.59 14.14 5.85
CA HIS A 89 8.27 13.42 6.93
C HIS A 89 9.17 14.37 7.73
N THR A 90 8.54 15.35 8.36
CA THR A 90 9.20 16.34 9.22
C THR A 90 10.08 15.61 10.24
N THR A 91 11.36 15.96 10.28
CA THR A 91 12.35 15.28 11.12
C THR A 91 12.86 16.26 12.16
N SER A 92 12.82 15.86 13.43
CA SER A 92 13.43 16.61 14.54
C SER A 92 14.34 15.68 15.33
N GLN A 93 15.58 16.08 15.55
CA GLN A 93 16.58 15.27 16.29
C GLN A 93 16.68 13.83 15.75
N HIS A 94 16.74 13.68 14.43
CA HIS A 94 16.74 12.39 13.71
C HIS A 94 15.49 11.51 13.92
N ASN A 95 14.47 11.99 14.63
CA ASN A 95 13.18 11.34 14.71
C ASN A 95 12.33 11.75 13.49
N ILE A 96 12.28 10.89 12.48
CA ILE A 96 11.54 11.10 11.23
C ILE A 96 10.06 10.82 11.49
N SER A 97 9.20 11.83 11.32
CA SER A 97 7.76 11.61 11.45
C SER A 97 7.22 10.65 10.39
N GLY A 98 6.25 9.84 10.77
CA GLY A 98 5.76 8.71 9.99
C GLY A 98 5.09 7.71 10.92
N ARG A 99 4.57 6.62 10.37
CA ARG A 99 3.85 5.61 11.16
C ARG A 99 4.43 4.22 10.90
N MET A 100 4.66 3.48 11.98
CA MET A 100 4.90 2.03 11.94
C MET A 100 3.56 1.24 11.96
N TYR A 101 2.43 1.96 12.09
CA TYR A 101 1.07 1.42 12.13
C TYR A 101 0.79 0.41 13.26
N THR A 102 1.63 0.38 14.30
CA THR A 102 1.46 -0.47 15.49
C THR A 102 0.53 0.13 16.56
N THR A 103 0.17 1.41 16.42
CA THR A 103 -0.75 2.13 17.31
C THR A 103 -1.87 2.81 16.51
N PRO A 104 -3.04 3.13 17.10
CA PRO A 104 -4.14 3.80 16.40
C PRO A 104 -3.72 5.13 15.79
N ALA A 105 -4.48 5.60 14.80
CA ALA A 105 -4.25 6.89 14.15
C ALA A 105 -4.27 8.04 15.16
N TYR A 106 -3.70 9.17 14.74
CA TYR A 106 -3.87 10.43 15.45
C TYR A 106 -5.36 10.68 15.69
N THR A 107 -5.75 10.75 16.97
CA THR A 107 -7.08 11.16 17.42
C THR A 107 -7.34 12.64 17.12
N HIS A 108 -6.29 13.40 16.79
CA HIS A 108 -6.34 14.82 16.49
C HIS A 108 -5.93 15.06 15.03
N ARG A 109 -6.92 15.34 14.18
CA ARG A 109 -6.78 15.61 12.73
C ARG A 109 -6.76 17.12 12.49
N LYS A 110 -5.77 17.81 13.05
CA LYS A 110 -5.65 19.26 12.95
C LYS A 110 -4.77 19.67 11.78
N SER A 111 -5.20 20.70 11.07
CA SER A 111 -4.39 21.39 10.06
C SER A 111 -3.35 22.31 10.69
N LEU A 112 -2.32 22.70 9.93
CA LEU A 112 -1.37 23.76 10.32
C LEU A 112 -2.03 25.13 10.50
N ILE A 113 -3.27 25.30 10.02
CA ILE A 113 -4.07 26.50 10.25
C ILE A 113 -4.64 26.49 11.68
N GLU A 114 -4.94 25.30 12.20
CA GLU A 114 -5.54 25.09 13.53
C GLU A 114 -4.49 24.87 14.62
N ASP A 115 -3.31 24.35 14.26
CA ASP A 115 -2.23 24.00 15.19
C ASP A 115 -0.87 24.04 14.48
N ASP A 116 -0.06 25.07 14.76
CA ASP A 116 1.22 25.32 14.08
C ASP A 116 2.33 24.33 14.47
N LEU A 117 2.11 23.53 15.52
CA LEU A 117 3.01 22.46 15.97
C LEU A 117 2.64 21.08 15.42
N THR A 118 1.54 20.96 14.66
CA THR A 118 1.12 19.67 14.11
C THR A 118 2.11 19.12 13.10
N SER A 119 2.26 17.79 13.06
CA SER A 119 3.10 17.12 12.07
C SER A 119 2.51 17.27 10.67
N LYS A 120 3.38 17.50 9.67
CA LYS A 120 3.00 17.69 8.26
C LYS A 120 2.75 16.39 7.50
N ILE A 121 2.61 15.28 8.22
CA ILE A 121 2.55 13.93 7.65
C ILE A 121 1.17 13.58 7.05
N THR A 122 0.11 14.29 7.44
CA THR A 122 -1.25 14.01 6.97
C THR A 122 -1.68 14.98 5.87
N CYS A 123 -2.65 14.58 5.05
CA CYS A 123 -3.24 15.48 4.04
C CYS A 123 -3.90 16.70 4.71
N GLU A 124 -4.63 16.47 5.81
CA GLU A 124 -5.37 17.50 6.54
C GLU A 124 -4.43 18.55 7.15
N SER A 125 -3.19 18.15 7.50
CA SER A 125 -2.14 19.07 7.98
C SER A 125 -1.92 20.26 7.04
N CYS A 126 -2.03 20.06 5.71
CA CYS A 126 -1.82 21.10 4.70
C CYS A 126 -3.10 21.54 3.97
N HIS A 127 -4.14 20.71 3.96
CA HIS A 127 -5.32 20.89 3.09
C HIS A 127 -6.64 21.10 3.84
N SER A 128 -6.67 21.06 5.18
CA SER A 128 -7.88 20.98 6.01
C SER A 128 -8.71 19.70 5.79
N SER A 129 -9.76 19.50 6.59
CA SER A 129 -10.70 18.38 6.47
C SER A 129 -11.73 18.54 5.35
N THR A 130 -11.95 19.76 4.85
CA THR A 130 -12.91 20.07 3.77
C THR A 130 -12.24 20.84 2.62
N PRO A 131 -11.29 20.25 1.89
CA PRO A 131 -10.48 20.94 0.89
C PRO A 131 -11.23 21.32 -0.40
N HIS A 132 -12.43 20.79 -0.62
CA HIS A 132 -13.19 21.04 -1.85
C HIS A 132 -14.04 22.32 -1.71
N GLN A 133 -14.47 22.87 -2.85
CA GLN A 133 -15.36 24.04 -2.88
C GLN A 133 -16.60 23.84 -1.99
N SER A 134 -17.06 24.92 -1.36
CA SER A 134 -18.26 24.89 -0.51
C SER A 134 -19.47 24.32 -1.28
N GLY A 135 -20.23 23.45 -0.62
CA GLY A 135 -21.34 22.70 -1.23
C GLY A 135 -20.93 21.42 -1.98
N SER A 136 -19.64 21.13 -2.13
CA SER A 136 -19.19 19.86 -2.71
C SER A 136 -19.48 18.68 -1.80
N LYS A 137 -20.19 17.67 -2.32
CA LYS A 137 -20.42 16.40 -1.61
C LYS A 137 -19.16 15.62 -1.28
N ALA A 138 -18.03 15.90 -1.95
CA ALA A 138 -16.76 15.27 -1.61
C ALA A 138 -16.27 15.68 -0.21
N ASN A 139 -16.66 16.84 0.31
CA ASN A 139 -16.34 17.23 1.69
C ASN A 139 -17.07 16.33 2.71
N ASP A 140 -18.33 15.97 2.48
CA ASP A 140 -19.08 15.05 3.36
C ASP A 140 -18.44 13.64 3.40
N HIS A 141 -17.67 13.25 2.36
CA HIS A 141 -17.02 11.95 2.31
C HIS A 141 -15.80 11.87 3.23
N THR A 142 -15.15 13.00 3.55
CA THR A 142 -13.88 12.99 4.29
C THR A 142 -14.05 12.49 5.73
N ASP A 143 -15.28 12.39 6.23
CA ASP A 143 -15.59 11.77 7.52
C ASP A 143 -15.28 10.27 7.54
N LYS A 144 -15.57 9.57 6.44
CA LYS A 144 -15.49 8.10 6.36
C LYS A 144 -14.63 7.56 5.22
N VAL A 145 -14.16 8.40 4.31
CA VAL A 145 -13.29 8.03 3.18
C VAL A 145 -12.01 8.85 3.26
N ALA A 146 -10.86 8.17 3.28
CA ALA A 146 -9.57 8.84 3.34
C ALA A 146 -9.24 9.56 2.03
N CYS A 147 -8.51 10.67 2.11
CA CYS A 147 -8.06 11.44 0.95
C CYS A 147 -7.35 10.54 -0.07
N GLN A 148 -6.50 9.64 0.42
CA GLN A 148 -5.76 8.64 -0.35
C GLN A 148 -6.69 7.79 -1.23
N SER A 149 -7.86 7.40 -0.72
CA SER A 149 -8.80 6.52 -1.43
C SER A 149 -9.29 7.13 -2.74
N CYS A 150 -9.45 8.45 -2.77
CA CYS A 150 -9.91 9.20 -3.94
C CYS A 150 -8.74 9.73 -4.79
N HIS A 151 -7.64 10.14 -4.15
CA HIS A 151 -6.54 10.84 -4.81
C HIS A 151 -5.39 9.93 -5.26
N ILE A 152 -5.40 8.63 -4.91
CA ILE A 152 -4.46 7.62 -5.40
C ILE A 152 -5.28 6.55 -6.16
N PRO A 153 -5.73 6.84 -7.39
CA PRO A 153 -6.64 5.96 -8.13
C PRO A 153 -5.99 4.62 -8.50
N THR A 154 -4.69 4.64 -8.78
CA THR A 154 -3.86 3.47 -9.05
C THR A 154 -2.42 3.66 -8.55
N PHE A 155 -1.75 2.55 -8.23
CA PHE A 155 -0.33 2.49 -7.86
C PHE A 155 0.47 1.67 -8.90
N ALA A 156 1.80 1.61 -8.72
CA ALA A 156 2.73 1.00 -9.67
C ALA A 156 2.55 1.58 -11.09
N ARG A 157 2.44 2.91 -11.19
CA ARG A 157 2.07 3.59 -12.45
C ARG A 157 3.21 3.65 -13.45
N VAL A 158 4.47 3.63 -12.99
CA VAL A 158 5.66 3.61 -13.84
C VAL A 158 6.36 2.26 -13.83
N ASN A 159 6.75 1.76 -12.66
CA ASN A 159 7.40 0.45 -12.54
C ASN A 159 6.41 -0.61 -12.04
N PRO A 160 6.50 -1.87 -12.53
CA PRO A 160 5.64 -2.93 -12.06
C PRO A 160 6.00 -3.34 -10.63
N THR A 161 5.00 -3.81 -9.88
CA THR A 161 5.15 -4.25 -8.51
C THR A 161 4.81 -5.72 -8.36
N LYS A 162 5.49 -6.41 -7.44
CA LYS A 162 5.22 -7.83 -7.15
C LYS A 162 3.91 -7.95 -6.38
N MET A 163 2.94 -8.67 -6.94
CA MET A 163 1.62 -8.87 -6.35
C MET A 163 1.48 -10.24 -5.69
N SER A 164 2.25 -11.23 -6.13
CA SER A 164 2.34 -12.50 -5.43
C SER A 164 3.73 -13.12 -5.44
N TRP A 165 3.96 -13.96 -4.43
CA TRP A 165 5.17 -14.75 -4.28
C TRP A 165 4.87 -16.12 -3.67
N ASP A 166 4.99 -17.16 -4.48
CA ASP A 166 4.79 -18.55 -4.09
C ASP A 166 6.14 -19.27 -3.91
N TRP A 167 6.53 -19.49 -2.66
CA TRP A 167 7.76 -20.21 -2.33
C TRP A 167 7.62 -21.73 -2.45
N SER A 168 6.41 -22.28 -2.46
CA SER A 168 6.18 -23.73 -2.53
C SER A 168 6.67 -24.34 -3.84
N THR A 169 6.75 -23.53 -4.89
CA THR A 169 7.21 -23.97 -6.21
C THR A 169 8.72 -23.86 -6.41
N SER A 170 9.45 -23.33 -5.43
CA SER A 170 10.91 -23.18 -5.48
C SER A 170 11.64 -24.53 -5.47
N GLY A 171 12.95 -24.52 -5.72
CA GLY A 171 13.80 -25.70 -5.70
C GLY A 171 13.91 -26.46 -7.03
N LYS A 172 13.09 -26.16 -8.04
CA LYS A 172 13.19 -26.85 -9.34
C LYS A 172 14.48 -26.47 -10.05
N THR A 173 15.19 -27.44 -10.59
CA THR A 173 16.42 -27.27 -11.37
C THR A 173 16.21 -27.70 -12.82
N LYS A 174 17.11 -27.25 -13.71
CA LYS A 174 17.20 -27.73 -15.09
C LYS A 174 18.62 -28.24 -15.30
N ASP A 175 18.76 -29.49 -15.71
CA ASP A 175 20.06 -30.15 -15.89
C ASP A 175 20.95 -30.07 -14.63
N GLY A 176 20.32 -30.23 -13.45
CA GLY A 176 20.99 -30.15 -12.15
C GLY A 176 21.38 -28.75 -11.68
N LYS A 177 21.05 -27.70 -12.45
CA LYS A 177 21.39 -26.30 -12.12
C LYS A 177 20.16 -25.44 -11.81
N PRO A 178 20.25 -24.49 -10.87
CA PRO A 178 19.23 -23.47 -10.67
C PRO A 178 18.98 -22.68 -11.97
N TYR A 179 17.73 -22.32 -12.21
CA TYR A 179 17.32 -21.52 -13.37
C TYR A 179 16.34 -20.42 -12.95
N LYS A 180 16.04 -19.54 -13.90
CA LYS A 180 15.05 -18.48 -13.77
C LYS A 180 14.31 -18.28 -15.08
N THR A 181 13.10 -17.75 -15.00
CA THR A 181 12.31 -17.34 -16.17
C THR A 181 11.85 -15.91 -15.99
N LYS A 182 11.65 -15.24 -17.13
CA LYS A 182 11.11 -13.89 -17.21
C LYS A 182 9.67 -13.96 -17.69
N GLY A 183 8.81 -13.24 -16.99
CA GLY A 183 7.42 -13.03 -17.37
C GLY A 183 7.19 -11.62 -17.93
N ALA A 184 6.00 -11.11 -17.66
CA ALA A 184 5.58 -9.78 -18.07
C ALA A 184 6.55 -8.69 -17.55
N TYR A 185 6.65 -7.60 -18.32
CA TYR A 185 7.46 -6.42 -17.99
C TYR A 185 8.96 -6.71 -17.80
N GLY A 186 9.45 -7.84 -18.33
CA GLY A 186 10.85 -8.25 -18.21
C GLY A 186 11.29 -8.62 -16.79
N LYS A 187 10.33 -8.80 -15.86
CA LYS A 187 10.59 -9.22 -14.49
C LYS A 187 10.66 -10.73 -14.40
N GLU A 188 11.49 -11.23 -13.48
CA GLU A 188 11.57 -12.66 -13.22
C GLU A 188 10.25 -13.14 -12.58
N ASP A 189 9.59 -14.10 -13.22
CA ASP A 189 8.33 -14.73 -12.77
C ASP A 189 8.55 -16.10 -12.13
N TYR A 190 9.78 -16.62 -12.22
CA TYR A 190 10.26 -17.75 -11.45
C TYR A 190 11.78 -17.66 -11.22
N LEU A 191 12.23 -18.03 -10.03
CA LEU A 191 13.63 -18.42 -9.78
C LEU A 191 13.66 -19.70 -8.96
N SER A 192 14.56 -20.63 -9.22
CA SER A 192 14.75 -21.82 -8.38
C SER A 192 14.91 -21.47 -6.90
N ILE A 193 15.62 -20.39 -6.60
CA ILE A 193 15.87 -19.94 -5.22
C ILE A 193 14.71 -19.19 -4.56
N LYS A 194 13.62 -18.90 -5.28
CA LYS A 194 12.50 -18.06 -4.79
C LYS A 194 11.11 -18.60 -5.11
N GLY A 195 10.96 -19.49 -6.10
CA GLY A 195 9.66 -19.94 -6.59
C GLY A 195 9.02 -18.94 -7.54
N ASN A 196 7.70 -19.02 -7.69
CA ASN A 196 6.95 -18.21 -8.65
C ASN A 196 6.60 -16.83 -8.10
N MET A 197 6.59 -15.82 -8.98
CA MET A 197 6.18 -14.47 -8.64
C MET A 197 5.32 -13.88 -9.75
N LYS A 198 4.32 -13.08 -9.37
CA LYS A 198 3.51 -12.31 -10.31
C LYS A 198 3.79 -10.83 -10.16
N TRP A 199 3.97 -10.15 -11.29
CA TRP A 199 4.22 -8.72 -11.36
C TRP A 199 3.13 -8.05 -12.18
N GLU A 200 2.65 -6.90 -11.69
CA GLU A 200 1.58 -6.15 -12.34
C GLU A 200 1.85 -4.64 -12.25
N LYS A 201 1.16 -3.85 -13.08
CA LYS A 201 1.38 -2.41 -13.23
C LYS A 201 0.03 -1.70 -13.32
N ASN A 202 -0.03 -0.45 -12.85
CA ASN A 202 -1.23 0.40 -12.89
C ASN A 202 -2.46 -0.22 -12.21
N LEU A 203 -2.29 -0.63 -10.95
CA LEU A 203 -3.27 -1.41 -10.20
C LEU A 203 -4.20 -0.52 -9.37
N LYS A 204 -5.49 -0.89 -9.31
CA LYS A 204 -6.42 -0.31 -8.34
C LYS A 204 -6.11 -0.86 -6.93
N PRO A 205 -6.06 -0.02 -5.88
CA PRO A 205 -5.94 -0.51 -4.50
C PRO A 205 -7.15 -1.35 -4.08
N GLU A 206 -6.94 -2.19 -3.06
CA GLU A 206 -8.03 -2.81 -2.29
C GLU A 206 -8.36 -1.90 -1.10
N TYR A 207 -9.63 -1.83 -0.72
CA TYR A 207 -10.12 -0.85 0.27
C TYR A 207 -10.60 -1.54 1.55
N PHE A 208 -10.17 -1.01 2.69
CA PHE A 208 -10.51 -1.53 4.02
C PHE A 208 -10.89 -0.39 4.96
N TRP A 209 -11.75 -0.67 5.94
CA TRP A 209 -11.87 0.21 7.11
C TRP A 209 -10.55 0.19 7.88
N PHE A 210 -10.08 1.39 8.25
CA PHE A 210 -8.78 1.55 8.86
C PHE A 210 -8.78 2.66 9.90
N ASN A 211 -8.54 2.32 11.16
CA ASN A 211 -8.36 3.26 12.26
C ASN A 211 -6.90 3.67 12.46
N GLY A 212 -6.02 3.26 11.56
CA GLY A 212 -4.60 3.55 11.62
C GLY A 212 -3.72 2.43 12.18
N SER A 213 -4.28 1.36 12.74
CA SER A 213 -3.49 0.23 13.23
C SER A 213 -3.51 -0.95 12.27
N ILE A 214 -2.38 -1.62 12.11
CA ILE A 214 -2.24 -2.87 11.37
C ILE A 214 -1.88 -3.95 12.38
N GLN A 215 -2.75 -4.94 12.55
CA GLN A 215 -2.40 -6.15 13.28
C GLN A 215 -1.35 -6.90 12.46
N SER A 216 -0.28 -7.35 13.10
CA SER A 216 0.78 -8.12 12.45
C SER A 216 1.10 -9.37 13.25
N LEU A 217 1.34 -10.49 12.56
CA LEU A 217 1.81 -11.73 13.17
C LEU A 217 3.32 -11.72 13.31
N THR A 218 3.80 -12.30 14.40
CA THR A 218 5.20 -12.60 14.67
C THR A 218 5.51 -14.07 14.35
N ALA A 219 6.79 -14.43 14.32
CA ALA A 219 7.21 -15.82 14.12
C ALA A 219 6.84 -16.76 15.29
N ARG A 220 6.38 -16.20 16.42
CA ARG A 220 5.94 -16.97 17.60
C ARG A 220 4.44 -17.18 17.65
N ASP A 221 3.68 -16.46 16.83
CA ASP A 221 2.22 -16.52 16.87
C ASP A 221 1.71 -17.75 16.12
N PRO A 222 0.74 -18.49 16.70
CA PRO A 222 0.10 -19.59 16.00
C PRO A 222 -0.78 -19.07 14.86
N ILE A 223 -0.95 -19.90 13.84
CA ILE A 223 -1.75 -19.64 12.64
C ILE A 223 -2.75 -20.76 12.41
N ASP A 224 -3.83 -20.45 11.69
CA ASP A 224 -4.72 -21.47 11.11
C ASP A 224 -4.32 -21.71 9.64
N PRO A 225 -3.69 -22.86 9.32
CA PRO A 225 -3.24 -23.15 7.96
C PRO A 225 -4.35 -23.63 7.03
N SER A 226 -5.60 -23.80 7.51
CA SER A 226 -6.73 -24.24 6.67
C SER A 226 -7.20 -23.15 5.69
N GLY A 227 -6.92 -21.89 6.01
CA GLY A 227 -7.32 -20.72 5.25
C GLY A 227 -6.14 -19.89 4.71
N VAL A 228 -6.43 -18.64 4.37
CA VAL A 228 -5.41 -17.64 4.04
C VAL A 228 -5.04 -16.90 5.33
N VAL A 229 -3.78 -16.97 5.71
CA VAL A 229 -3.27 -16.33 6.93
C VAL A 229 -2.94 -14.86 6.64
N ALA A 230 -3.63 -13.94 7.31
CA ALA A 230 -3.31 -12.52 7.24
C ALA A 230 -2.09 -12.20 8.12
N LEU A 231 -0.91 -12.05 7.51
CA LEU A 231 0.32 -11.68 8.22
C LEU A 231 0.27 -10.25 8.72
N SER A 232 -0.42 -9.42 7.95
CA SER A 232 -0.77 -8.07 8.34
C SER A 232 -2.19 -7.76 7.88
N HIS A 233 -2.99 -7.17 8.76
CA HIS A 233 -4.38 -6.83 8.49
C HIS A 233 -4.72 -5.43 9.03
N PRO A 234 -5.35 -4.54 8.24
CA PRO A 234 -5.84 -3.27 8.73
C PRO A 234 -6.90 -3.49 9.82
N LEU A 235 -6.78 -2.77 10.94
CA LEU A 235 -7.79 -2.76 11.99
C LEU A 235 -8.72 -1.56 11.82
N GLY A 236 -9.94 -1.73 12.28
CA GLY A 236 -11.00 -0.73 12.20
C GLY A 236 -12.25 -1.29 11.52
N ASP A 237 -13.36 -0.63 11.76
CA ASP A 237 -14.65 -0.97 11.19
C ASP A 237 -15.46 0.31 10.94
N ARG A 238 -16.71 0.16 10.51
CA ARG A 238 -17.59 1.30 10.22
C ARG A 238 -17.92 2.12 11.46
N ASP A 239 -18.13 1.44 12.58
CA ASP A 239 -18.67 2.00 13.82
C ASP A 239 -17.55 2.64 14.66
N ASP A 240 -16.29 2.28 14.40
CA ASP A 240 -15.13 3.03 14.89
C ASP A 240 -15.11 4.45 14.30
N GLU A 241 -15.25 5.44 15.18
CA GLU A 241 -15.24 6.87 14.84
C GLU A 241 -13.93 7.32 14.20
N ASN A 242 -12.82 6.64 14.52
CA ASN A 242 -11.50 6.94 13.98
C ASN A 242 -11.23 6.25 12.65
N SER A 243 -12.10 5.31 12.24
CA SER A 243 -11.93 4.54 11.02
C SER A 243 -12.41 5.28 9.78
N ARG A 244 -11.58 5.25 8.74
CA ARG A 244 -11.90 5.68 7.38
C ARG A 244 -11.59 4.54 6.41
N ILE A 245 -12.28 4.52 5.28
CA ILE A 245 -11.98 3.63 4.16
C ILE A 245 -10.68 4.09 3.52
N TYR A 246 -9.67 3.21 3.51
CA TYR A 246 -8.29 3.51 3.11
C TYR A 246 -7.82 2.55 2.02
N PRO A 247 -6.96 2.99 1.07
CA PRO A 247 -6.47 2.13 0.00
C PRO A 247 -5.19 1.38 0.40
N PHE A 248 -5.10 0.12 0.01
CA PHE A 248 -3.97 -0.77 0.26
C PHE A 248 -3.56 -1.54 -0.98
N LYS A 249 -2.27 -1.78 -1.13
CA LYS A 249 -1.75 -2.91 -1.88
C LYS A 249 -1.83 -4.16 -1.00
N VAL A 250 -2.39 -5.25 -1.52
CA VAL A 250 -2.37 -6.56 -0.86
C VAL A 250 -1.45 -7.51 -1.61
N HIS A 251 -0.32 -7.85 -1.00
CA HIS A 251 0.59 -8.87 -1.49
C HIS A 251 0.13 -10.26 -1.03
N ARG A 252 0.06 -11.22 -1.96
CA ARG A 252 -0.36 -12.60 -1.68
C ARG A 252 0.84 -13.55 -1.70
N GLY A 253 1.01 -14.34 -0.65
CA GLY A 253 2.15 -15.24 -0.50
C GLY A 253 1.75 -16.70 -0.39
N VAL A 254 2.72 -17.58 -0.61
CA VAL A 254 2.70 -18.97 -0.13
C VAL A 254 4.06 -19.22 0.51
N GLN A 255 4.08 -19.57 1.80
CA GLN A 255 5.32 -19.62 2.60
C GLN A 255 5.31 -20.77 3.60
N PRO A 256 6.49 -21.24 4.05
CA PRO A 256 6.58 -22.41 4.91
C PRO A 256 6.06 -22.14 6.33
N TYR A 257 5.40 -23.14 6.91
CA TYR A 257 4.94 -23.15 8.29
C TYR A 257 5.19 -24.51 8.94
N ASP A 258 5.30 -24.55 10.27
CA ASP A 258 5.49 -25.77 11.05
C ASP A 258 4.16 -26.52 11.20
N LYS A 259 4.12 -27.79 10.80
CA LYS A 259 2.88 -28.59 10.84
C LYS A 259 2.41 -28.91 12.27
N VAL A 260 3.31 -28.95 13.25
CA VAL A 260 3.02 -29.30 14.64
C VAL A 260 2.76 -28.05 15.46
N HIS A 261 3.69 -27.09 15.43
CA HIS A 261 3.56 -25.86 16.21
C HIS A 261 2.57 -24.87 15.62
N LYS A 262 2.19 -25.05 14.34
CA LYS A 262 1.30 -24.15 13.60
C LYS A 262 1.81 -22.71 13.62
N THR A 263 3.11 -22.51 13.50
CA THR A 263 3.73 -21.18 13.39
C THR A 263 4.38 -21.02 12.03
N LEU A 264 4.53 -19.79 11.56
CA LEU A 264 5.31 -19.53 10.36
C LEU A 264 6.79 -19.79 10.60
N LEU A 265 7.45 -20.35 9.60
CA LEU A 265 8.87 -20.64 9.67
C LEU A 265 9.71 -19.51 9.07
N THR A 266 10.87 -19.28 9.68
CA THR A 266 11.81 -18.21 9.33
C THR A 266 13.09 -18.83 8.75
N PRO A 267 13.11 -19.20 7.45
CA PRO A 267 14.25 -19.89 6.85
C PRO A 267 15.50 -19.02 6.80
N LEU A 268 16.67 -19.63 7.00
CA LEU A 268 17.94 -19.02 6.60
C LEU A 268 18.05 -19.05 5.07
N LEU A 269 17.97 -17.88 4.43
CA LEU A 269 17.96 -17.79 2.96
C LEU A 269 19.34 -17.67 2.35
N SER A 270 20.25 -16.91 2.96
CA SER A 270 21.57 -16.57 2.41
C SER A 270 22.73 -17.26 3.14
N GLY A 271 23.89 -17.29 2.49
CA GLY A 271 25.12 -17.90 3.02
C GLY A 271 25.27 -19.37 2.61
N PRO A 272 26.41 -20.01 2.94
CA PRO A 272 26.73 -21.37 2.48
C PRO A 272 25.66 -22.42 2.82
N ASN A 273 25.01 -22.25 3.98
CA ASN A 273 23.97 -23.15 4.48
C ASN A 273 22.54 -22.57 4.31
N GLY A 274 22.39 -21.52 3.51
CA GLY A 274 21.11 -20.89 3.23
C GLY A 274 20.40 -21.50 2.02
N TYR A 275 19.08 -21.37 1.97
CA TYR A 275 18.24 -21.92 0.90
C TYR A 275 18.68 -21.50 -0.51
N TRP A 276 19.19 -20.28 -0.69
CA TRP A 276 19.63 -19.81 -2.01
C TRP A 276 20.87 -20.52 -2.53
N SER A 277 21.65 -21.15 -1.64
CA SER A 277 22.84 -21.93 -1.99
C SER A 277 22.53 -23.42 -2.08
N THR A 278 21.70 -23.94 -1.18
CA THR A 278 21.46 -25.38 -1.05
C THR A 278 20.21 -25.88 -1.77
N LEU A 279 19.20 -25.01 -1.95
CA LEU A 279 17.83 -25.38 -2.33
C LEU A 279 17.20 -26.44 -1.41
N ASP A 280 17.68 -26.55 -0.17
CA ASP A 280 17.20 -27.50 0.83
C ASP A 280 16.39 -26.76 1.90
N TRP A 281 15.08 -26.98 1.89
CA TRP A 281 14.16 -26.39 2.87
C TRP A 281 14.44 -26.90 4.29
N GLN A 282 14.69 -28.18 4.48
CA GLN A 282 14.87 -28.74 5.82
C GLN A 282 16.07 -28.11 6.52
N VAL A 283 17.19 -27.98 5.80
CA VAL A 283 18.41 -27.34 6.30
C VAL A 283 18.17 -25.85 6.57
N ALA A 284 17.55 -25.15 5.62
CA ALA A 284 17.30 -23.71 5.76
C ALA A 284 16.35 -23.39 6.93
N LEU A 285 15.29 -24.16 7.11
CA LEU A 285 14.30 -23.99 8.17
C LEU A 285 14.90 -24.32 9.54
N SER A 286 15.66 -25.43 9.64
CA SER A 286 16.34 -25.82 10.88
C SER A 286 17.36 -24.78 11.32
N ASN A 287 18.18 -24.29 10.39
CA ASN A 287 19.17 -23.25 10.69
C ASN A 287 18.50 -21.94 11.09
N GLY A 288 17.47 -21.53 10.37
CA GLY A 288 16.73 -20.30 10.66
C GLY A 288 16.04 -20.33 12.03
N ALA A 289 15.39 -21.45 12.37
CA ALA A 289 14.79 -21.67 13.68
C ALA A 289 15.82 -21.62 14.81
N LYS A 290 16.97 -22.29 14.63
CA LYS A 290 18.08 -22.27 15.59
C LYS A 290 18.66 -20.87 15.78
N SER A 291 18.84 -20.10 14.70
CA SER A 291 19.38 -18.74 14.77
C SER A 291 18.47 -17.76 15.52
N LEU A 292 17.17 -18.03 15.60
CA LEU A 292 16.17 -17.15 16.23
C LEU A 292 15.61 -17.70 17.53
N ASP A 293 16.14 -18.84 18.01
CA ASP A 293 15.64 -19.56 19.18
C ASP A 293 14.11 -19.79 19.11
N LEU A 294 13.69 -20.36 17.97
CA LEU A 294 12.31 -20.73 17.68
C LEU A 294 12.18 -22.25 17.57
N PRO A 295 11.06 -22.83 18.02
CA PRO A 295 10.82 -24.25 17.87
C PRO A 295 10.58 -24.60 16.39
N PHE A 296 11.20 -25.70 15.95
CA PHE A 296 10.88 -26.35 14.67
C PHE A 296 10.74 -27.85 14.92
N SER A 297 9.60 -28.41 14.57
CA SER A 297 9.28 -29.83 14.76
C SER A 297 10.04 -30.76 13.82
N GLY A 298 10.65 -30.19 12.76
CA GLY A 298 11.19 -30.95 11.65
C GLY A 298 10.15 -31.22 10.56
N GLU A 299 8.87 -30.92 10.78
CA GLU A 299 7.81 -31.06 9.79
C GLU A 299 7.30 -29.69 9.33
N PHE A 300 7.28 -29.47 8.01
CA PHE A 300 6.74 -28.25 7.43
C PHE A 300 5.81 -28.54 6.26
N ASP A 301 4.98 -27.55 5.96
CA ASP A 301 4.20 -27.46 4.72
C ASP A 301 4.09 -25.97 4.36
N PHE A 302 3.35 -25.62 3.30
CA PHE A 302 3.17 -24.25 2.85
C PHE A 302 1.74 -23.76 3.10
N VAL A 303 1.63 -22.49 3.50
CA VAL A 303 0.35 -21.84 3.76
C VAL A 303 0.20 -20.58 2.90
N LYS A 304 -1.02 -20.30 2.43
CA LYS A 304 -1.36 -19.07 1.71
C LYS A 304 -1.39 -17.90 2.69
N THR A 305 -0.83 -16.77 2.30
CA THR A 305 -0.72 -15.59 3.15
C THR A 305 -1.11 -14.30 2.46
N THR A 306 -1.48 -13.28 3.23
CA THR A 306 -1.64 -11.91 2.74
C THR A 306 -0.84 -10.93 3.60
N TYR A 307 -0.29 -9.91 2.95
CA TYR A 307 0.39 -8.81 3.61
C TYR A 307 -0.05 -7.48 2.98
N VAL A 308 -0.53 -6.56 3.80
CA VAL A 308 -1.02 -5.26 3.35
C VAL A 308 0.05 -4.17 3.43
N TYR A 309 0.05 -3.27 2.44
CA TYR A 309 0.82 -2.03 2.42
C TYR A 309 -0.14 -0.87 2.15
N PRO A 310 -0.29 0.11 3.05
CA PRO A 310 -1.05 1.32 2.75
C PRO A 310 -0.46 2.03 1.54
N THR A 311 -1.30 2.52 0.62
CA THR A 311 -0.85 3.38 -0.47
C THR A 311 -1.02 4.84 -0.05
N THR A 312 0.08 5.56 0.10
CA THR A 312 0.11 6.94 0.64
C THR A 312 0.84 7.93 -0.26
N HIS A 313 1.49 7.45 -1.31
CA HIS A 313 2.21 8.24 -2.32
C HIS A 313 1.58 8.06 -3.70
N MET A 314 2.18 8.67 -4.72
CA MET A 314 1.61 8.73 -6.07
C MET A 314 0.26 9.43 -6.06
N VAL A 315 0.13 10.54 -5.34
CA VAL A 315 -1.09 11.37 -5.36
C VAL A 315 -1.26 11.94 -6.78
N ALA A 316 -2.37 11.62 -7.42
CA ALA A 316 -2.65 12.01 -8.80
C ALA A 316 -3.10 13.48 -8.90
N PRO A 317 -2.96 14.10 -10.09
CA PRO A 317 -3.59 15.39 -10.38
C PRO A 317 -5.10 15.38 -10.08
N LYS A 318 -5.64 16.53 -9.65
CA LYS A 318 -7.06 16.68 -9.28
C LYS A 318 -8.06 16.24 -10.38
N ASP A 319 -7.66 16.31 -11.65
CA ASP A 319 -8.50 15.94 -12.79
C ASP A 319 -8.46 14.42 -13.07
N ASN A 320 -7.58 13.69 -12.36
CA ASN A 320 -7.37 12.24 -12.45
C ASN A 320 -7.62 11.59 -11.08
N VAL A 321 -8.65 12.03 -10.36
CA VAL A 321 -9.10 11.39 -9.11
C VAL A 321 -10.15 10.33 -9.41
N VAL A 322 -10.41 9.46 -8.44
CA VAL A 322 -11.47 8.45 -8.54
C VAL A 322 -12.82 9.14 -8.77
N ALA A 323 -13.54 8.71 -9.80
CA ALA A 323 -14.88 9.22 -10.08
C ALA A 323 -15.93 8.59 -9.15
N CYS A 324 -17.01 9.32 -8.84
CA CYS A 324 -18.09 8.84 -7.98
C CYS A 324 -18.64 7.47 -8.44
N SER A 325 -18.80 7.31 -9.76
CA SER A 325 -19.31 6.08 -10.39
C SER A 325 -18.39 4.87 -10.22
N GLU A 326 -17.11 5.05 -9.91
CA GLU A 326 -16.23 3.91 -9.63
C GLU A 326 -16.47 3.30 -8.24
N CYS A 327 -17.07 4.06 -7.32
CA CYS A 327 -17.43 3.62 -5.98
C CYS A 327 -18.92 3.26 -5.88
N HIS A 328 -19.79 4.12 -6.43
CA HIS A 328 -21.25 4.06 -6.35
C HIS A 328 -21.88 3.25 -7.49
N ILE A 329 -21.23 2.15 -7.90
CA ILE A 329 -21.74 1.22 -8.91
C ILE A 329 -22.03 -0.14 -8.27
N ARG A 330 -23.07 -0.81 -8.76
CA ARG A 330 -23.54 -2.11 -8.22
C ARG A 330 -22.49 -3.20 -8.34
N ASP A 331 -21.93 -3.35 -9.52
CA ASP A 331 -21.03 -4.45 -9.86
C ASP A 331 -19.62 -3.93 -10.10
N GLU A 332 -18.63 -4.68 -9.61
CA GLU A 332 -17.19 -4.44 -9.83
C GLU A 332 -16.69 -3.03 -9.41
N GLY A 333 -17.41 -2.36 -8.51
CA GLY A 333 -17.00 -1.09 -7.93
C GLY A 333 -15.82 -1.23 -6.97
N ARG A 334 -15.09 -0.14 -6.74
CA ARG A 334 -13.96 -0.06 -5.80
C ARG A 334 -14.33 -0.47 -4.36
N MET A 335 -15.60 -0.29 -4.01
CA MET A 335 -16.13 -0.54 -2.67
C MET A 335 -16.87 -1.88 -2.58
N ALA A 336 -16.75 -2.77 -3.57
CA ALA A 336 -17.52 -4.02 -3.64
C ALA A 336 -17.31 -4.94 -2.43
N ASN A 337 -16.11 -4.95 -1.85
CA ASN A 337 -15.77 -5.82 -0.71
C ASN A 337 -16.13 -5.22 0.66
N LEU A 338 -16.72 -4.02 0.70
CA LEU A 338 -17.13 -3.36 1.94
C LEU A 338 -18.62 -3.53 2.18
N ALA A 339 -19.00 -4.08 3.33
CA ALA A 339 -20.39 -4.31 3.73
C ALA A 339 -20.75 -3.55 5.01
N GLY A 340 -21.99 -3.72 5.47
CA GLY A 340 -22.48 -3.13 6.73
C GLY A 340 -23.00 -1.70 6.61
N PHE A 341 -23.20 -1.20 5.39
CA PHE A 341 -23.79 0.11 5.16
C PHE A 341 -24.49 0.22 3.80
N TYR A 342 -25.42 1.16 3.71
CA TYR A 342 -26.07 1.54 2.47
C TYR A 342 -25.22 2.57 1.72
N MET A 343 -24.83 2.24 0.50
CA MET A 343 -24.14 3.09 -0.44
C MET A 343 -25.07 3.44 -1.61
N PRO A 344 -25.43 4.72 -1.80
CA PRO A 344 -26.24 5.14 -2.94
C PRO A 344 -25.66 4.64 -4.27
N GLY A 345 -26.50 4.15 -5.17
CA GLY A 345 -26.07 3.65 -6.50
C GLY A 345 -25.55 2.22 -6.51
N ARG A 346 -24.85 1.77 -5.45
CA ARG A 346 -24.40 0.37 -5.29
C ARG A 346 -25.48 -0.50 -4.65
N ASP A 347 -25.97 -0.08 -3.50
CA ASP A 347 -26.94 -0.86 -2.73
C ASP A 347 -28.36 -0.51 -3.14
N SER A 348 -29.27 -1.46 -2.97
CA SER A 348 -30.70 -1.28 -3.22
C SER A 348 -31.50 -1.94 -2.12
N ALA A 349 -32.65 -1.35 -1.79
CA ALA A 349 -33.55 -1.89 -0.79
C ALA A 349 -34.89 -2.10 -1.46
N GLY A 350 -35.08 -3.28 -2.06
CA GLY A 350 -36.20 -3.55 -2.99
C GLY A 350 -37.59 -3.18 -2.44
N LEU A 351 -37.83 -3.36 -1.13
CA LEU A 351 -39.07 -2.94 -0.50
C LEU A 351 -39.24 -1.40 -0.51
N ILE A 352 -38.20 -0.67 -0.11
CA ILE A 352 -38.20 0.79 -0.08
C ILE A 352 -38.29 1.34 -1.51
N ASP A 353 -37.55 0.74 -2.45
CA ASP A 353 -37.58 1.13 -3.85
C ASP A 353 -38.99 0.93 -4.44
N THR A 354 -39.63 -0.20 -4.13
CA THR A 354 -41.01 -0.50 -4.57
C THR A 354 -42.01 0.49 -3.96
N LEU A 355 -41.94 0.72 -2.65
CA LEU A 355 -42.80 1.69 -1.97
C LEU A 355 -42.60 3.11 -2.53
N GLY A 356 -41.35 3.51 -2.78
CA GLY A 356 -41.01 4.78 -3.40
C GLY A 356 -41.65 4.93 -4.78
N TRP A 357 -41.55 3.92 -5.64
CA TRP A 357 -42.19 3.92 -6.95
C TRP A 357 -43.72 3.93 -6.87
N LEU A 358 -44.32 3.20 -5.92
CA LEU A 358 -45.76 3.24 -5.68
C LEU A 358 -46.24 4.63 -5.27
N VAL A 359 -45.49 5.33 -4.42
CA VAL A 359 -45.81 6.71 -4.02
C VAL A 359 -45.67 7.68 -5.19
N ILE A 360 -44.62 7.56 -5.99
CA ILE A 360 -44.41 8.40 -7.18
C ILE A 360 -45.54 8.19 -8.20
N LEU A 361 -45.83 6.94 -8.55
CA LEU A 361 -46.89 6.60 -9.49
C LEU A 361 -48.27 6.98 -8.95
N GLY A 362 -48.54 6.71 -7.67
CA GLY A 362 -49.78 7.10 -7.00
C GLY A 362 -49.98 8.62 -6.99
N SER A 363 -48.92 9.38 -6.73
CA SER A 363 -48.95 10.85 -6.77
C SER A 363 -49.21 11.36 -8.19
N LEU A 364 -48.55 10.78 -9.19
CA LEU A 364 -48.77 11.12 -10.59
C LEU A 364 -50.23 10.86 -11.00
N VAL A 365 -50.77 9.69 -10.66
CA VAL A 365 -52.19 9.35 -10.90
C VAL A 365 -53.10 10.35 -10.22
N GLY A 366 -52.86 10.67 -8.95
CA GLY A 366 -53.65 11.65 -8.19
C GLY A 366 -53.66 13.04 -8.85
N VAL A 367 -52.50 13.55 -9.27
CA VAL A 367 -52.38 14.84 -9.95
C VAL A 367 -53.04 14.82 -11.33
N SER A 368 -52.88 13.73 -12.09
CA SER A 368 -53.53 13.56 -13.39
C SER A 368 -55.05 13.51 -13.27
N LEU A 369 -55.59 12.74 -12.32
CA LEU A 369 -57.03 12.68 -12.05
C LEU A 369 -57.58 14.04 -11.62
N HIS A 370 -56.87 14.75 -10.75
CA HIS A 370 -57.24 16.12 -10.36
C HIS A 370 -57.25 17.09 -11.55
N GLY A 371 -56.22 17.02 -12.41
CA GLY A 371 -56.14 17.80 -13.64
C GLY A 371 -57.29 17.51 -14.61
N ILE A 372 -57.60 16.24 -14.85
CA ILE A 372 -58.73 15.79 -15.69
C ILE A 372 -60.06 16.27 -15.10
N GLY A 373 -60.25 16.12 -13.78
CA GLY A 373 -61.44 16.59 -13.08
C GLY A 373 -61.66 18.10 -13.27
N ARG A 374 -60.60 18.91 -13.21
CA ARG A 374 -60.66 20.35 -13.51
C ARG A 374 -61.09 20.64 -14.95
N ILE A 375 -60.64 19.86 -15.93
CA ILE A 375 -61.03 20.04 -17.34
C ILE A 375 -62.52 19.77 -17.52
N PHE A 376 -63.05 18.67 -16.99
CA PHE A 376 -64.46 18.31 -17.13
C PHE A 376 -65.40 19.27 -16.39
N THR A 377 -65.04 19.71 -15.18
CA THR A 377 -65.83 20.69 -14.42
C THR A 377 -65.84 22.08 -15.08
N ASN A 378 -64.73 22.53 -15.67
CA ASN A 378 -64.72 23.77 -16.47
C ASN A 378 -65.52 23.66 -17.77
N ARG A 379 -65.60 22.47 -18.37
CA ARG A 379 -66.39 22.23 -19.59
C ARG A 379 -67.90 22.29 -19.30
N ASN A 380 -68.34 21.77 -18.16
CA ASN A 380 -69.73 21.90 -17.72
C ASN A 380 -70.12 23.36 -17.40
N ASN A 381 -69.22 24.15 -16.82
CA ASN A 381 -69.47 25.58 -16.59
C ASN A 381 -69.52 26.43 -17.88
N LYS A 382 -68.95 25.95 -19.00
CA LYS A 382 -69.08 26.61 -20.31
C LYS A 382 -70.36 26.25 -21.07
N ASN A 383 -70.97 25.10 -20.79
CA ASN A 383 -72.25 24.68 -21.40
C ASN A 383 -73.48 25.18 -20.61
N LEU A 384 -73.27 25.83 -19.46
CA LEU A 384 -74.28 26.43 -18.59
C LEU A 384 -74.31 27.98 -18.68
N ARG A 385 -73.60 28.57 -19.65
CA ARG A 385 -73.61 30.01 -19.94
C ARG A 385 -74.24 30.29 -21.29
#